data_AF-A0A3M6T983-F1
#
_entry.id   AF-A0A3M6T983-F1
#
_cell.length_a   1.000
_cell.length_b   1.000
_cell.length_c   1.000
_cell.angle_alpha   90.00
_cell.angle_beta   90.00
_cell.angle_gamma   90.00
#
_symmetry.space_group_name_H-M   'P 1'
#
loop_
_entity.id
_entity.type
_entity.pdbx_description
1 polymer ?
#
loop_
_entity_poly.entity_id
_entity_poly.type
_entity_poly.pdbx_seq_one_letter_code
_entity_poly.pdbx_strand_id
1 'polypeptide(L)' 'MNAGAEDRHKNLSGRILFLLKNACARNPCRNNATCQAGFTRRDYQCLCAFGSGFEGHDCDRVSKLNVWPFLI' A
#
# COMPACT_ATOMS: atom_id res chain seq x y z
N MET A 1 9.23 -19.56 -6.80
CA MET A 1 9.28 -19.14 -5.38
C MET A 1 10.05 -17.83 -5.29
N ASN A 2 9.55 -16.91 -4.46
CA ASN A 2 9.86 -15.48 -4.42
C ASN A 2 11.30 -15.14 -4.01
N ALA A 3 11.88 -14.10 -4.62
CA ALA A 3 12.35 -12.90 -3.92
C ALA A 3 12.53 -11.76 -4.94
N GLY A 4 11.91 -10.61 -4.66
CA GLY A 4 11.91 -9.43 -5.53
C GLY A 4 13.32 -8.93 -5.83
N ALA A 5 13.51 -8.51 -7.08
CA ALA A 5 14.80 -8.16 -7.65
C ALA A 5 15.63 -7.19 -6.77
N GLU A 6 16.69 -7.76 -6.22
CA GLU A 6 18.06 -7.26 -6.19
C GLU A 6 18.34 -6.18 -7.27
N ASP A 7 18.95 -5.04 -6.92
CA ASP A 7 20.39 -4.80 -7.13
C ASP A 7 20.85 -3.32 -7.25
N ARG A 8 22.05 -3.13 -6.69
CA ARG A 8 23.11 -2.14 -7.03
C ARG A 8 23.02 -0.68 -6.58
N HIS A 9 24.01 -0.33 -5.74
CA HIS A 9 24.84 0.89 -5.82
C HIS A 9 24.26 1.99 -6.74
N LYS A 10 23.49 2.92 -6.19
CA LYS A 10 23.14 4.15 -6.92
C LYS A 10 23.58 5.37 -6.13
N ASN A 11 24.38 6.17 -6.82
CA ASN A 11 24.93 7.49 -6.50
C ASN A 11 24.17 8.27 -5.41
N LEU A 12 24.90 9.08 -4.63
CA LEU A 12 24.34 9.98 -3.61
C LEU A 12 23.17 10.84 -4.13
N SER A 13 23.19 11.22 -5.41
CA SER A 13 22.10 11.92 -6.10
C SER A 13 20.81 11.11 -6.24
N GLY A 14 20.90 9.77 -6.35
CA GLY A 14 19.74 8.88 -6.36
C GLY A 14 19.10 8.68 -4.98
N ARG A 15 19.90 8.79 -3.90
CA ARG A 15 19.38 8.72 -2.52
C ARG A 15 18.49 9.91 -2.18
N ILE A 16 18.84 11.12 -2.62
CA ILE A 16 18.04 12.33 -2.36
C ILE A 16 16.68 12.25 -3.06
N LEU A 17 16.66 11.82 -4.34
CA LEU A 17 15.40 11.67 -5.07
C LEU A 17 14.49 10.60 -4.47
N PHE A 18 15.07 9.51 -3.92
CA PHE A 18 14.30 8.47 -3.23
C PHE A 18 13.60 9.00 -1.97
N LEU A 19 14.27 9.84 -1.17
CA LEU A 19 13.70 10.42 0.05
C LEU A 19 12.61 11.48 -0.21
N LEU A 20 12.67 12.16 -1.36
CA LEU A 20 11.68 13.18 -1.74
C LEU A 20 10.49 12.60 -2.54
N LYS A 21 10.53 11.31 -2.88
CA LYS A 21 9.51 10.71 -3.75
C LYS A 21 8.26 10.39 -2.94
N ASN A 22 7.15 11.07 -3.26
CA ASN A 22 5.85 10.72 -2.71
C ASN A 22 5.41 9.35 -3.25
N ALA A 23 5.39 8.34 -2.39
CA ALA A 23 4.99 6.98 -2.73
C ALA A 23 3.53 6.87 -3.20
N CYS A 24 2.67 7.83 -2.82
CA CYS A 24 1.28 7.92 -3.28
C CYS A 24 1.12 8.52 -4.67
N ALA A 25 2.18 9.07 -5.30
CA ALA A 25 2.08 9.70 -6.62
C ALA A 25 1.61 8.74 -7.73
N ARG A 26 1.80 7.42 -7.55
CA ARG A 26 1.33 6.38 -8.47
C ARG A 26 -0.07 5.85 -8.16
N ASN A 27 -0.69 6.36 -7.10
CA ASN A 27 -1.98 5.91 -6.57
C ASN A 27 -2.08 4.37 -6.42
N PRO A 28 -1.25 3.76 -5.55
CA PRO A 28 -1.21 2.30 -5.38
C PRO A 28 -2.50 1.73 -4.78
N CYS A 29 -3.24 2.51 -3.98
CA CYS A 29 -4.43 2.06 -3.29
C CYS A 29 -5.62 1.83 -4.25
N ARG A 30 -6.37 0.75 -4.01
CA ARG A 30 -7.58 0.37 -4.75
C ARG A 30 -8.85 0.69 -3.97
N ASN A 31 -10.00 0.50 -4.63
CA ASN A 31 -11.33 0.55 -4.00
C ASN A 31 -11.59 1.84 -3.20
N ASN A 32 -11.21 2.98 -3.78
CA ASN A 32 -11.42 4.31 -3.19
C ASN A 32 -10.77 4.50 -1.81
N ALA A 33 -9.70 3.77 -1.53
CA ALA A 33 -8.92 3.91 -0.31
C ALA A 33 -8.03 5.16 -0.35
N THR A 34 -7.75 5.72 0.83
CA THR A 34 -6.89 6.90 0.98
C THR A 34 -5.44 6.48 1.06
N CYS A 35 -4.58 7.01 0.19
CA CYS A 35 -3.13 6.78 0.26
C CYS A 35 -2.46 7.78 1.19
N GLN A 36 -1.69 7.28 2.16
CA GLN A 36 -0.87 8.07 3.06
C GLN A 36 0.61 7.73 2.86
N ALA A 37 1.40 8.70 2.39
CA ALA A 37 2.85 8.57 2.32
C ALA A 37 3.45 8.62 3.73
N GLY A 38 4.48 7.83 4.00
CA GLY A 38 5.10 7.79 5.32
C GLY A 38 6.26 6.81 5.41
N PHE A 39 6.89 6.74 6.58
CA PHE A 39 8.07 5.90 6.82
C PHE A 39 7.68 4.45 7.13
N THR A 40 7.00 3.79 6.20
CA THR A 40 6.74 2.34 6.28
C THR A 40 7.79 1.58 5.47
N ARG A 41 7.82 0.25 5.56
CA ARG A 41 8.70 -0.59 4.71
C ARG A 41 8.45 -0.42 3.20
N ARG A 42 7.34 0.22 2.82
CA ARG A 42 6.91 0.44 1.42
C ARG A 42 6.74 1.92 1.10
N ASP A 43 7.11 2.82 2.01
CA ASP A 43 7.00 4.28 1.90
C ASP A 43 5.55 4.84 1.83
N TYR A 44 4.53 3.98 1.96
CA TYR A 44 3.12 4.37 2.08
C TYR A 44 2.28 3.37 2.89
N GLN A 45 1.05 3.76 3.19
CA GLN A 45 -0.02 2.95 3.73
C GLN A 45 -1.35 3.33 3.07
N CYS A 46 -2.17 2.34 2.70
CA CYS A 46 -3.55 2.58 2.28
C CYS A 46 -4.50 2.45 3.47
N LEU A 47 -5.41 3.43 3.59
CA LEU A 47 -6.51 3.41 4.54
C LEU A 47 -7.77 2.97 3.77
N CYS A 48 -8.13 1.69 3.93
CA CYS A 48 -9.30 1.13 3.28
C CYS A 48 -10.58 1.79 3.82
N ALA A 49 -11.55 2.04 2.93
CA ALA A 49 -12.82 2.63 3.33
C ALA A 49 -13.52 1.73 4.37
N PHE A 50 -13.90 2.31 5.50
CA PHE A 50 -14.57 1.57 6.58
C PHE A 50 -15.90 0.97 6.07
N GLY A 51 -16.16 -0.30 6.38
CA GLY A 51 -17.37 -1.00 5.92
C GLY A 51 -17.40 -1.36 4.44
N SER A 52 -16.35 -1.07 3.66
CA SER A 52 -16.28 -1.42 2.23
C SER A 52 -16.09 -2.91 1.96
N GLY A 53 -15.74 -3.70 2.98
CA GLY A 53 -15.43 -5.11 2.79
C GLY A 53 -14.06 -5.34 2.14
N PHE A 54 -13.20 -4.33 2.04
CA PHE A 54 -11.86 -4.48 1.46
C PHE A 54 -10.73 -4.41 2.50
N GLU A 55 -9.70 -5.22 2.30
CA GLU A 55 -8.48 -5.32 3.10
C GLU A 55 -7.25 -5.52 2.23
N GLY A 56 -6.11 -5.66 2.90
CA GLY A 56 -4.81 -5.78 2.28
C GLY A 56 -4.08 -4.45 2.27
N HIS A 57 -2.80 -4.50 1.91
CA HIS A 57 -1.95 -3.31 1.90
C HIS A 57 -2.45 -2.26 0.91
N ASP A 58 -3.00 -2.73 -0.22
CA ASP A 58 -3.49 -1.89 -1.31
C ASP A 58 -5.02 -1.84 -1.34
N CYS A 59 -5.70 -2.37 -0.31
CA CYS A 59 -7.16 -2.49 -0.23
C CYS A 59 -7.76 -3.22 -1.44
N ASP A 60 -7.06 -4.22 -1.97
CA ASP A 60 -7.38 -4.94 -3.20
C ASP A 60 -8.11 -6.26 -2.96
N ARG A 61 -8.15 -6.74 -1.71
CA ARG A 61 -8.77 -8.02 -1.34
C ARG A 61 -10.08 -7.81 -0.64
N VAL A 62 -11.02 -8.71 -0.85
CA VAL A 62 -12.30 -8.73 -0.11
C VAL A 62 -12.08 -9.39 1.26
N SER A 63 -12.34 -8.67 2.34
CA SER A 63 -12.43 -9.18 3.70
C SER A 63 -13.64 -10.11 3.83
N LYS A 64 -13.37 -11.41 3.98
CA LYS A 64 -14.41 -12.40 4.30
C LYS A 64 -15.00 -12.24 5.72
N LEU A 65 -14.39 -11.39 6.55
CA LEU A 65 -14.78 -11.15 7.94
C LEU A 65 -15.85 -10.06 8.11
N ASN A 66 -16.08 -9.22 7.07
CA ASN A 66 -17.16 -8.21 7.08
C ASN A 66 -18.48 -8.75 6.51
N VAL A 67 -18.48 -10.01 6.05
CA VAL A 67 -19.69 -10.78 5.73
C VAL A 67 -19.95 -11.71 6.90
N TRP A 68 -20.22 -11.15 8.08
CA TRP A 68 -20.69 -11.95 9.22
C TRP A 68 -21.87 -12.81 8.73
N PRO A 69 -21.83 -14.15 8.90
CA PRO A 69 -22.98 -15.03 8.66
C PRO A 69 -24.12 -14.85 9.68
N PHE A 70 -24.14 -13.78 10.49
CA PHE A 70 -25.00 -13.65 11.67
C PHE A 70 -25.78 -12.33 11.69
N LEU A 71 -26.44 -12.00 10.57
CA LEU A 71 -27.62 -11.12 10.56
C LEU A 71 -28.90 -11.95 10.31
N ILE A 72 -29.06 -13.05 11.06
CA ILE A 72 -30.33 -13.75 11.24
C ILE A 72 -30.51 -14.00 12.73
#